data_AF-A0A9X1W8P5-F1
#
_entry.id   AF-A0A9X1W8P5-F1
#
_cell.length_a   1.000
_cell.length_b   1.000
_cell.length_c   1.000
_cell.angle_alpha   90.00
_cell.angle_beta   90.00
_cell.angle_gamma   90.00
#
_symmetry.space_group_name_H-M   'P 1'
#
loop_
_entity.id
_entity.type
_entity.pdbx_description
1 polymer ?
#
loop_
_entity_poly.entity_id
_entity_poly.type
_entity_poly.pdbx_seq_one_letter_code
_entity_poly.pdbx_strand_id
1 'polypeptide(L)'
;MKNYILAFVSVLALTACGGGGGGGGSTDNSAGPSDEGGNPAGDTGTTTPSTEVVTEVVPSKKTSELVVPEGFSYHPVDVVEITVDVSSLSTNRAYLSVYAGYSGDINTGLQADYGTRIAESPLSAGVASMDFSTPEHIDQLLIEVWFYDGTDPIQQLVSTSDTSINWVY
;
A
#
# COMPACT_ATOMS: atom_id res chain seq x y z
N MET A 1 -14.20 30.74 -51.03
CA MET A 1 -12.73 30.72 -51.26
C MET A 1 -12.13 30.52 -49.88
N LYS A 2 -11.83 29.32 -49.38
CA LYS A 2 -11.05 28.16 -49.86
C LYS A 2 -9.54 28.37 -49.75
N ASN A 3 -9.04 28.28 -48.52
CA ASN A 3 -7.63 28.12 -48.19
C ASN A 3 -7.50 27.11 -47.03
N TYR A 4 -8.00 25.90 -47.24
CA TYR A 4 -7.53 24.71 -46.55
C TYR A 4 -6.31 24.22 -47.35
N ILE A 5 -5.10 24.48 -46.87
CA ILE A 5 -3.84 23.81 -47.26
C ILE A 5 -2.80 24.27 -46.23
N LEU A 6 -2.64 23.50 -45.16
CA LEU A 6 -1.33 22.99 -44.78
C LEU A 6 -1.58 21.72 -43.96
N ALA A 7 -1.76 20.67 -44.73
CA ALA A 7 -1.94 19.31 -44.30
C ALA A 7 -0.63 18.77 -43.68
N PHE A 8 -0.79 17.85 -42.73
CA PHE A 8 -0.11 16.56 -42.78
C PHE A 8 1.43 16.56 -42.76
N VAL A 9 2.06 16.86 -41.62
CA VAL A 9 3.32 16.19 -41.24
C VAL A 9 3.40 16.20 -39.72
N SER A 10 3.14 15.07 -39.05
CA SER A 10 3.70 14.69 -37.72
C SER A 10 3.04 13.44 -37.12
N VAL A 11 1.97 12.90 -37.73
CA VAL A 11 1.54 11.53 -37.43
C VAL A 11 2.47 10.59 -38.19
N LEU A 12 3.60 10.17 -37.61
CA LEU A 12 4.31 8.90 -37.92
C LEU A 12 5.55 8.61 -37.04
N ALA A 13 5.51 8.84 -35.72
CA ALA A 13 6.68 8.59 -34.86
C ALA A 13 6.39 7.84 -33.54
N LEU A 14 5.45 6.89 -33.50
CA LEU A 14 5.23 6.05 -32.29
C LEU A 14 5.13 4.54 -32.54
N THR A 15 5.52 4.03 -33.72
CA THR A 15 5.77 2.59 -33.88
C THR A 15 7.26 2.30 -33.63
N ALA A 16 7.61 1.98 -32.39
CA ALA A 16 8.67 1.01 -32.02
C ALA A 16 9.16 1.25 -30.58
N CYS A 17 8.48 0.66 -29.60
CA CYS A 17 9.17 0.08 -28.45
C CYS A 17 8.30 -1.02 -27.84
N GLY A 18 8.06 -2.08 -28.63
CA GLY A 18 7.70 -3.39 -28.12
C GLY A 18 8.97 -4.23 -28.11
N GLY A 19 9.51 -4.51 -26.93
CA GLY A 19 10.74 -5.28 -26.75
C GLY A 19 10.67 -6.07 -25.44
N GLY A 20 10.01 -7.22 -25.48
CA GLY A 20 10.08 -8.23 -24.43
C GLY A 20 11.38 -9.02 -24.56
N GLY A 21 12.16 -9.06 -23.48
CA GLY A 21 13.38 -9.85 -23.37
C GLY A 21 13.42 -10.55 -22.02
N GLY A 22 12.95 -11.80 -22.00
CA GLY A 22 13.18 -12.73 -20.89
C GLY A 22 14.54 -13.38 -21.06
N GLY A 23 15.44 -13.14 -20.11
CA GLY A 23 16.73 -13.81 -20.01
C GLY A 23 16.84 -14.47 -18.64
N GLY A 24 16.69 -15.79 -18.60
CA GLY A 24 16.97 -16.61 -17.42
C GLY A 24 18.45 -16.58 -17.12
N GLY A 25 18.80 -16.16 -15.90
CA GLY A 25 20.15 -16.16 -15.39
C GLY A 25 20.42 -17.37 -14.50
N SER A 26 21.61 -17.93 -14.70
CA SER A 26 22.41 -18.68 -13.73
C SER A 26 22.17 -20.19 -13.64
N THR A 27 22.78 -20.92 -14.56
CA THR A 27 23.59 -22.08 -14.20
C THR A 27 25.05 -21.66 -14.18
N ASP A 28 25.73 -21.82 -13.05
CA ASP A 28 27.01 -22.55 -13.01
C ASP A 28 27.54 -22.72 -11.58
N ASN A 29 27.76 -24.00 -11.26
CA ASN A 29 28.82 -24.57 -10.43
C ASN A 29 29.14 -23.94 -9.06
N SER A 30 28.49 -24.46 -8.02
CA SER A 30 29.12 -24.51 -6.70
C SER A 30 30.11 -25.68 -6.68
N ALA A 31 31.37 -25.38 -6.95
CA ALA A 31 32.49 -26.25 -6.64
C ALA A 31 32.50 -26.55 -5.13
N GLY A 32 32.50 -27.83 -4.77
CA GLY A 32 32.70 -28.27 -3.40
C GLY A 32 34.15 -28.06 -2.97
N PRO A 33 34.41 -27.70 -1.70
CA PRO A 33 35.74 -27.83 -1.13
C PRO A 33 35.97 -29.29 -0.74
N SER A 34 36.87 -29.94 -1.46
CA SER A 34 37.66 -31.06 -0.97
C SER A 34 38.70 -30.53 0.00
N ASP A 35 38.69 -31.00 1.24
CA ASP A 35 39.83 -30.91 2.14
C ASP A 35 40.06 -32.28 2.80
N GLU A 36 41.07 -32.98 2.28
CA GLU A 36 41.79 -34.01 3.01
C GLU A 36 42.93 -33.32 3.76
N GLY A 37 42.98 -33.47 5.09
CA GLY A 37 44.04 -32.88 5.90
C GLY A 37 44.12 -33.42 7.32
N GLY A 38 44.68 -34.63 7.49
CA GLY A 38 45.60 -34.99 8.58
C GLY A 38 45.08 -35.14 10.03
N ASN A 39 45.27 -36.33 10.59
CA ASN A 39 45.42 -36.61 12.04
C ASN A 39 46.61 -37.60 12.17
N PRO A 40 47.39 -37.74 13.28
CA PRO A 40 47.14 -37.36 14.68
C PRO A 40 48.31 -36.73 15.49
N ALA A 41 47.96 -36.37 16.73
CA ALA A 41 48.75 -36.46 17.98
C ALA A 41 49.25 -35.14 18.61
N GLY A 42 48.94 -34.95 19.90
CA GLY A 42 49.54 -33.90 20.73
C GLY A 42 48.76 -33.57 22.00
N ASP A 43 48.93 -34.39 23.02
CA ASP A 43 48.54 -34.21 24.43
C ASP A 43 48.97 -32.87 25.05
N THR A 44 48.09 -32.19 25.81
CA THR A 44 48.35 -31.75 27.20
C THR A 44 47.15 -30.99 27.79
N GLY A 45 46.69 -31.44 28.94
CA GLY A 45 45.48 -30.98 29.60
C GLY A 45 45.55 -29.57 30.19
N THR A 46 44.38 -28.94 30.28
CA THR A 46 44.10 -27.87 31.25
C THR A 46 42.60 -27.92 31.58
N THR A 47 42.27 -28.44 32.77
CA THR A 47 40.89 -28.53 33.27
C THR A 47 40.42 -27.16 33.77
N THR A 48 39.60 -26.48 32.97
CA THR A 48 38.80 -25.33 33.40
C THR A 48 37.41 -25.84 33.81
N PRO A 49 36.87 -25.49 34.99
CA PRO A 49 35.51 -25.90 35.35
C PRO A 49 34.51 -25.18 34.45
N SER A 50 33.90 -25.93 33.53
CA SER A 50 32.81 -25.45 32.68
C SER A 50 31.56 -25.26 33.53
N THR A 51 31.10 -24.02 33.65
CA THR A 51 29.77 -23.72 34.16
C THR A 51 28.77 -24.09 33.06
N GLU A 52 28.00 -25.15 33.27
CA GLU A 52 26.91 -25.54 32.37
C GLU A 52 25.84 -24.43 32.37
N VAL A 53 25.83 -23.64 31.30
CA VAL A 53 24.66 -22.83 30.96
C VAL A 53 23.60 -23.82 30.48
N VAL A 54 22.59 -24.05 31.31
CA VAL A 54 21.38 -24.78 30.91
C VAL A 54 20.66 -23.90 29.89
N THR A 55 20.93 -24.14 28.61
CA THR A 55 20.16 -23.55 27.51
C THR A 55 18.77 -24.17 27.57
N GLU A 56 17.78 -23.40 28.00
CA GLU A 56 16.38 -23.80 27.95
C GLU A 56 16.01 -24.02 26.48
N VAL A 57 15.77 -25.29 26.12
CA VAL A 57 15.43 -25.68 24.74
C VAL A 57 13.99 -25.26 24.50
N VAL A 58 13.78 -24.06 23.93
CA VAL A 58 12.46 -23.63 23.49
C VAL A 58 12.02 -24.56 22.35
N PRO A 59 10.95 -25.36 22.51
CA PRO A 59 10.55 -26.30 21.47
C PRO A 59 10.14 -25.53 20.21
N SER A 60 10.69 -25.93 19.07
CA SER A 60 10.30 -25.38 17.78
C SER A 60 8.90 -25.85 17.42
N LYS A 61 7.96 -24.92 17.27
CA LYS A 61 6.61 -25.21 16.77
C LYS A 61 6.62 -25.32 15.26
N LYS A 62 5.89 -26.29 14.71
CA LYS A 62 5.69 -26.44 13.26
C LYS A 62 4.41 -25.77 12.82
N THR A 63 4.38 -25.19 11.63
CA THR A 63 3.15 -24.65 11.03
C THR A 63 2.07 -25.72 10.84
N SER A 64 2.46 -26.99 10.71
CA SER A 64 1.56 -28.15 10.66
C SER A 64 0.79 -28.41 11.95
N GLU A 65 1.18 -27.77 13.06
CA GLU A 65 0.51 -27.89 14.37
C GLU A 65 -0.53 -26.79 14.59
N LEU A 66 -0.70 -25.86 13.64
CA LEU A 66 -1.74 -24.83 13.69
C LEU A 66 -3.11 -25.46 13.40
N VAL A 67 -4.02 -25.36 14.37
CA VAL A 67 -5.42 -25.81 14.23
C VAL A 67 -6.31 -24.58 14.17
N VAL A 68 -7.09 -24.46 13.09
CA VAL A 68 -8.12 -23.42 12.97
C VAL A 68 -9.32 -23.85 13.84
N PRO A 69 -9.77 -23.03 14.80
CA PRO A 69 -10.94 -23.35 15.59
C PRO A 69 -12.20 -23.56 14.73
N GLU A 70 -13.08 -24.46 15.16
CA GLU A 70 -14.42 -24.60 14.59
C GLU A 70 -15.15 -23.24 14.62
N GLY A 71 -15.70 -22.83 13.48
CA GLY A 71 -16.40 -21.56 13.34
C GLY A 71 -15.51 -20.32 13.17
N PHE A 72 -14.19 -20.45 13.05
CA PHE A 72 -13.32 -19.33 12.71
C PHE A 72 -13.64 -18.80 11.31
N SER A 73 -13.93 -17.49 11.23
CA SER A 73 -14.09 -16.77 9.97
C SER A 73 -13.18 -15.55 9.96
N TYR A 74 -12.54 -15.29 8.83
CA TYR A 74 -11.62 -14.18 8.64
C TYR A 74 -12.23 -13.17 7.67
N HIS A 75 -12.49 -11.95 8.17
CA HIS A 75 -13.09 -10.85 7.42
C HIS A 75 -12.23 -9.58 7.60
N PRO A 76 -11.10 -9.44 6.89
CA PRO A 76 -10.16 -8.34 7.12
C PRO A 76 -10.53 -7.04 6.41
N VAL A 77 -11.80 -6.90 6.02
CA VAL A 77 -12.29 -5.81 5.17
C VAL A 77 -13.61 -5.33 5.72
N ASP A 78 -13.68 -4.02 5.95
CA ASP A 78 -14.90 -3.32 6.29
C ASP A 78 -15.42 -2.55 5.09
N VAL A 79 -16.74 -2.38 5.04
CA VAL A 79 -17.42 -1.51 4.06
C VAL A 79 -17.78 -0.21 4.77
N VAL A 80 -17.32 0.91 4.19
CA VAL A 80 -17.56 2.25 4.71
C VAL A 80 -18.42 3.00 3.70
N GLU A 81 -19.54 3.53 4.16
CA GLU A 81 -20.39 4.46 3.43
C GLU A 81 -19.97 5.89 3.78
N ILE A 82 -19.74 6.71 2.75
CA ILE A 82 -19.44 8.13 2.92
C ILE A 82 -20.43 8.99 2.13
N THR A 83 -20.98 9.99 2.82
CA THR A 83 -21.74 11.09 2.24
C THR A 83 -21.01 12.40 2.52
N VAL A 84 -20.75 13.17 1.46
CA VAL A 84 -20.14 14.50 1.53
C VAL A 84 -21.08 15.53 0.91
N ASP A 85 -21.32 16.62 1.63
CA ASP A 85 -22.08 17.79 1.17
C ASP A 85 -21.25 19.06 1.37
N VAL A 86 -20.84 19.65 0.25
CA VAL A 86 -20.12 20.94 0.18
C VAL A 86 -20.93 21.98 -0.59
N SER A 87 -22.23 21.75 -0.76
CA SER A 87 -23.11 22.63 -1.54
C SER A 87 -23.21 24.05 -0.97
N SER A 88 -22.92 24.22 0.33
CA SER A 88 -22.80 25.52 1.01
C SER A 88 -21.62 26.35 0.48
N LEU A 89 -20.55 25.68 0.05
CA LEU A 89 -19.32 26.28 -0.44
C LEU A 89 -19.38 26.44 -1.97
N SER A 90 -19.78 25.37 -2.67
CA SER A 90 -19.79 25.37 -4.13
C SER A 90 -20.68 24.24 -4.68
N THR A 91 -21.41 24.55 -5.75
CA THR A 91 -22.14 23.57 -6.56
C THR A 91 -21.46 23.29 -7.89
N ASN A 92 -20.27 23.84 -8.12
CA ASN A 92 -19.49 23.58 -9.33
C ASN A 92 -19.01 22.13 -9.35
N ARG A 93 -18.54 21.69 -10.52
CA ARG A 93 -17.90 20.37 -10.65
C ARG A 93 -16.73 20.28 -9.66
N ALA A 94 -16.70 19.19 -8.92
CA ALA A 94 -15.65 18.83 -7.98
C ALA A 94 -15.54 17.30 -7.94
N TYR A 95 -14.49 16.77 -7.29
CA TYR A 95 -14.35 15.34 -7.06
C TYR A 95 -13.83 15.05 -5.65
N LEU A 96 -14.41 14.02 -5.07
CA LEU A 96 -14.04 13.44 -3.80
C LEU A 96 -12.91 12.44 -4.03
N SER A 97 -11.88 12.46 -3.19
CA SER A 97 -10.82 11.46 -3.12
C SER A 97 -10.63 10.98 -1.69
N VAL A 98 -10.38 9.68 -1.51
CA VAL A 98 -10.17 9.05 -0.20
C VAL A 98 -8.83 8.34 -0.20
N TYR A 99 -8.02 8.62 0.82
CA TYR A 99 -6.66 8.15 0.97
C TYR A 99 -6.50 7.33 2.25
N ALA A 100 -5.87 6.15 2.11
CA ALA A 100 -5.53 5.30 3.24
C ALA A 100 -4.24 5.75 3.97
N GLY A 101 -3.42 6.56 3.31
CA GLY A 101 -2.18 7.09 3.84
C GLY A 101 -2.12 8.61 3.74
N TYR A 102 -1.63 9.24 4.80
CA TYR A 102 -1.36 10.66 4.85
C TYR A 102 -0.25 10.92 5.87
N SER A 103 0.29 12.14 5.84
CA SER A 103 1.27 12.62 6.80
C SER A 103 0.91 14.02 7.30
N GLY A 104 1.54 14.44 8.38
CA GLY A 104 1.27 15.72 9.03
C GLY A 104 0.19 15.63 10.10
N ASP A 105 -0.33 16.78 10.49
CA ASP A 105 -1.31 16.95 11.55
C ASP A 105 -2.37 17.96 11.12
N ILE A 106 -3.60 17.80 11.60
CA ILE A 106 -4.73 18.67 11.25
C ILE A 106 -4.45 20.15 11.55
N ASN A 107 -3.60 20.45 12.54
CA ASN A 107 -3.26 21.82 12.93
C ASN A 107 -2.08 22.40 12.14
N THR A 108 -1.19 21.56 11.61
CA THR A 108 0.04 21.99 10.94
C THR A 108 0.02 21.79 9.42
N GLY A 109 -1.02 21.12 8.92
CA GLY A 109 -1.19 20.77 7.51
C GLY A 109 -1.17 19.25 7.32
N LEU A 110 -2.14 18.76 6.57
CA LEU A 110 -2.23 17.37 6.14
C LEU A 110 -1.75 17.24 4.70
N GLN A 111 -0.99 16.20 4.42
CA GLN A 111 -0.53 15.86 3.09
C GLN A 111 -0.92 14.42 2.77
N ALA A 112 -1.81 14.25 1.79
CA ALA A 112 -2.19 12.95 1.28
C ALA A 112 -0.98 12.23 0.66
N ASP A 113 -0.86 10.92 0.93
CA ASP A 113 -0.07 10.05 0.08
C ASP A 113 -0.91 9.66 -1.13
N TYR A 114 -0.72 10.37 -2.24
CA TYR A 114 -1.51 10.18 -3.46
C TYR A 114 -1.42 8.77 -4.06
N GLY A 115 -0.40 7.98 -3.70
CA GLY A 115 -0.29 6.57 -4.08
C GLY A 115 -1.26 5.65 -3.35
N THR A 116 -1.86 6.13 -2.25
CA THR A 116 -2.77 5.38 -1.38
C THR A 116 -4.23 5.75 -1.59
N ARG A 117 -4.57 6.35 -2.73
CA ARG A 117 -5.96 6.68 -3.07
C ARG A 117 -6.75 5.40 -3.33
N ILE A 118 -7.74 5.14 -2.49
CA ILE A 118 -8.53 3.91 -2.52
C ILE A 118 -9.93 4.10 -3.11
N ALA A 119 -10.46 5.32 -3.10
CA ALA A 119 -11.75 5.64 -3.71
C ALA A 119 -11.77 7.06 -4.26
N GLU A 120 -12.60 7.28 -5.28
CA GLU A 120 -12.90 8.60 -5.83
C GLU A 120 -14.35 8.65 -6.34
N SER A 121 -14.96 9.83 -6.28
CA SER A 121 -16.31 10.04 -6.81
C SER A 121 -16.52 11.48 -7.25
N PRO A 122 -17.15 11.74 -8.42
CA PRO A 122 -17.52 13.10 -8.79
C PRO A 122 -18.63 13.62 -7.88
N LEU A 123 -18.59 14.92 -7.58
CA LEU A 123 -19.71 15.59 -6.90
C LEU A 123 -20.75 16.04 -7.91
N SER A 124 -22.02 15.87 -7.55
CA SER A 124 -23.17 16.42 -8.26
C SER A 124 -23.81 17.50 -7.41
N ALA A 125 -23.81 18.75 -7.91
CA ALA A 125 -24.34 19.91 -7.19
C ALA A 125 -23.77 20.07 -5.76
N GLY A 126 -22.49 19.77 -5.57
CA GLY A 126 -21.82 19.84 -4.27
C GLY A 126 -22.00 18.60 -3.38
N VAL A 127 -22.66 17.54 -3.85
CA VAL A 127 -22.92 16.33 -3.05
C VAL A 127 -22.32 15.09 -3.69
N ALA A 128 -21.73 14.21 -2.89
CA ALA A 128 -21.33 12.85 -3.29
C ALA A 128 -21.73 11.83 -2.21
N SER A 129 -22.09 10.64 -2.67
CA SER A 129 -22.33 9.46 -1.82
C SER A 129 -21.65 8.27 -2.48
N MET A 130 -20.87 7.50 -1.72
CA MET A 130 -20.23 6.29 -2.22
C MET A 130 -19.93 5.32 -1.09
N ASP A 131 -19.83 4.04 -1.45
CA ASP A 131 -19.34 2.99 -0.56
C ASP A 131 -18.00 2.49 -1.07
N PHE A 132 -17.09 2.19 -0.16
CA PHE A 132 -15.80 1.59 -0.49
C PHE A 132 -15.36 0.61 0.60
N SER A 133 -14.44 -0.28 0.22
CA SER A 133 -13.87 -1.27 1.13
C SER A 133 -12.52 -0.81 1.65
N THR A 134 -12.31 -0.92 2.95
CA THR A 134 -11.03 -0.62 3.61
C THR A 134 -10.53 -1.84 4.38
N PRO A 135 -9.22 -2.09 4.44
CA PRO A 135 -8.68 -3.04 5.39
C PRO A 135 -9.02 -2.64 6.83
N GLU A 136 -9.36 -3.61 7.68
CA GLU A 136 -9.74 -3.40 9.09
C GLU A 136 -8.67 -2.65 9.90
N HIS A 137 -7.39 -2.82 9.56
CA HIS A 137 -6.27 -2.20 10.29
C HIS A 137 -6.05 -0.71 9.99
N ILE A 138 -6.80 -0.13 9.05
CA ILE A 138 -6.72 1.29 8.73
C ILE A 138 -7.73 2.02 9.60
N ASP A 139 -7.28 2.73 10.64
CA ASP A 139 -8.16 3.39 11.63
C ASP A 139 -8.71 4.75 11.17
N GLN A 140 -7.97 5.43 10.29
CA GLN A 140 -8.29 6.76 9.80
C GLN A 140 -8.03 6.90 8.31
N LEU A 141 -8.87 7.70 7.66
CA LEU A 141 -8.74 8.07 6.27
C LEU A 141 -8.66 9.58 6.14
N LEU A 142 -7.87 10.03 5.17
CA LEU A 142 -7.90 11.41 4.71
C LEU A 142 -8.84 11.50 3.51
N ILE A 143 -9.78 12.42 3.57
CA ILE A 143 -10.68 12.72 2.47
C ILE A 143 -10.37 14.11 1.97
N GLU A 144 -10.34 14.26 0.64
CA GLU A 144 -10.15 15.53 -0.03
C GLU A 144 -11.26 15.78 -1.04
N VAL A 145 -11.80 17.00 -1.05
CA VAL A 145 -12.63 17.49 -2.15
C VAL A 145 -11.84 18.48 -2.96
N TRP A 146 -11.62 18.13 -4.23
CA TRP A 146 -10.88 18.92 -5.18
C TRP A 146 -11.81 19.68 -6.12
N PHE A 147 -11.56 20.97 -6.23
CA PHE A 147 -12.22 21.85 -7.20
C PHE A 147 -11.37 22.01 -8.46
N TYR A 148 -12.01 22.30 -9.59
CA TYR A 148 -11.33 22.50 -10.88
C TYR A 148 -10.89 23.96 -11.11
N ASP A 149 -11.02 24.81 -10.09
CA ASP A 149 -10.66 26.24 -10.13
C ASP A 149 -9.21 26.51 -9.72
N GLY A 150 -8.48 25.47 -9.27
CA GLY A 150 -7.07 25.56 -8.91
C GLY A 150 -6.82 25.96 -7.45
N THR A 151 -7.85 26.00 -6.60
CA THR A 151 -7.64 26.13 -5.15
C THR A 151 -7.13 24.82 -4.54
N ASP A 152 -6.53 24.93 -3.37
CA ASP A 152 -6.21 23.76 -2.54
C ASP A 152 -7.51 23.00 -2.18
N PRO A 153 -7.45 21.67 -2.01
CA PRO A 153 -8.61 20.88 -1.65
C PRO A 153 -9.03 21.21 -0.21
N ILE A 154 -10.32 21.05 0.06
CA ILE A 154 -10.78 20.95 1.46
C ILE A 154 -10.55 19.53 1.94
N GLN A 155 -10.12 19.40 3.19
CA GLN A 155 -9.65 18.15 3.76
C GLN A 155 -10.41 17.80 5.05
N GLN A 156 -10.64 16.51 5.27
CA GLN A 156 -11.15 16.00 6.55
C GLN A 156 -10.53 14.65 6.90
N LEU A 157 -10.18 14.48 8.18
CA LEU A 157 -9.87 13.16 8.75
C LEU A 157 -11.15 12.51 9.26
N VAL A 158 -11.33 11.25 8.91
CA VAL A 158 -12.46 10.43 9.37
C VAL A 158 -11.95 9.14 9.97
N SER A 159 -12.68 8.61 10.95
CA SER A 159 -12.41 7.27 11.46
C SER A 159 -13.16 6.24 10.62
N THR A 160 -12.52 5.10 10.38
CA THR A 160 -13.12 3.92 9.74
C THR A 160 -13.93 3.07 10.71
N SER A 161 -13.80 3.32 12.02
CA SER A 161 -14.66 2.69 13.03
C SER A 161 -16.13 3.08 12.87
N ASP A 162 -16.39 4.21 12.22
CA ASP A 162 -17.71 4.63 11.76
C ASP A 162 -17.94 4.09 10.34
N THR A 163 -18.85 3.12 10.21
CA THR A 163 -19.23 2.55 8.91
C THR A 163 -20.09 3.50 8.07
N SER A 164 -20.56 4.60 8.65
CA SER A 164 -21.33 5.65 7.97
C SER A 164 -20.78 7.02 8.37
N ILE A 165 -20.22 7.71 7.38
CA ILE A 165 -19.55 8.99 7.54
C ILE A 165 -20.38 10.05 6.83
N ASN A 166 -20.85 11.04 7.59
CA ASN A 166 -21.54 12.21 7.03
C ASN A 166 -20.70 13.46 7.27
N TRP A 167 -20.21 14.06 6.18
CA TRP A 167 -19.47 15.31 6.22
C TRP A 167 -20.26 16.41 5.53
N VAL A 168 -20.65 17.42 6.31
CA VAL A 168 -21.23 18.67 5.80
C VAL A 168 -20.23 19.80 6.06
N TYR A 169 -19.91 20.55 5.02
CA TYR A 169 -19.02 21.72 5.07
C TYR A 169 -19.82 23.03 5.12
#